data_AF-A0A3N4HVJ1-F1
#
_entry.id   AF-A0A3N4HVJ1-F1
#
_cell.length_a   1.000
_cell.length_b   1.000
_cell.length_c   1.000
_cell.angle_alpha   90.00
_cell.angle_beta   90.00
_cell.angle_gamma   90.00
#
_symmetry.space_group_name_H-M   'P 1'
#
loop_
_entity.id
_entity.type
_entity.pdbx_description
1 polymer ?
#
loop_
_entity_poly.entity_id
_entity_poly.type
_entity_poly.pdbx_seq_one_letter_code
_entity_poly.pdbx_strand_id
1 'polypeptide(L)'
;MVRNWKSGRKVRVIEVPYEIRTRIERLKMKRNQLRQRIDLLNERQTAVIEAYTAELSLEGETFPHAYTPLKMPPWTPQVTPANIEHCERELVALEGQFERWRTRRIYFKMMMEATTGKYIEQQYWDVYYFAKKEGWYKGKEPETVKDVIRIVDEVNHERRLKR
;
A
#
# COMPACT_ATOMS: atom_id res chain seq x y z
N MET A 1 -27.84 -35.98 -39.00
CA MET A 1 -27.46 -36.98 -37.97
C MET A 1 -25.95 -36.91 -37.75
N VAL A 2 -25.48 -36.27 -36.68
CA VAL A 2 -24.05 -36.15 -36.37
C VAL A 2 -23.72 -37.14 -35.26
N ARG A 3 -22.90 -38.16 -35.57
CA ARG A 3 -22.46 -39.20 -34.64
C ARG A 3 -21.49 -38.59 -33.63
N ASN A 4 -21.94 -38.43 -32.39
CA ASN A 4 -21.13 -37.95 -31.29
C ASN A 4 -20.14 -39.05 -30.87
N TRP A 5 -18.85 -38.78 -31.05
CA TRP A 5 -17.76 -39.73 -30.88
C TRP A 5 -17.50 -39.95 -29.38
N LYS A 6 -17.87 -41.13 -28.89
CA LYS A 6 -17.56 -41.63 -27.53
C LYS A 6 -16.06 -41.89 -27.39
N SER A 7 -15.25 -40.84 -27.24
CA SER A 7 -13.84 -41.04 -26.87
C SER A 7 -13.77 -41.26 -25.36
N GLY A 8 -13.78 -42.52 -24.93
CA GLY A 8 -13.65 -42.95 -23.53
C GLY A 8 -12.24 -42.77 -22.97
N ARG A 9 -11.65 -41.56 -23.08
CA ARG A 9 -10.39 -41.26 -22.37
C ARG A 9 -10.69 -41.20 -20.88
N LYS A 10 -10.23 -42.21 -20.14
CA LYS A 10 -10.14 -42.19 -18.68
C LYS A 10 -9.27 -41.00 -18.29
N VAL A 11 -9.89 -39.90 -17.84
CA VAL A 11 -9.18 -38.79 -17.22
C VAL A 11 -8.59 -39.34 -15.92
N ARG A 12 -7.27 -39.46 -15.85
CA ARG A 12 -6.60 -39.81 -14.60
C ARG A 12 -6.71 -38.62 -13.66
N VAL A 13 -7.39 -38.80 -12.54
CA VAL A 13 -7.39 -37.82 -11.45
C VAL A 13 -6.00 -37.88 -10.83
N ILE A 14 -5.23 -36.80 -10.97
CA ILE A 14 -3.93 -36.68 -10.32
C ILE A 14 -4.21 -36.27 -8.87
N GLU A 15 -3.93 -37.16 -7.93
CA GLU A 15 -4.04 -36.84 -6.51
C GLU A 15 -2.95 -35.84 -6.12
N VAL A 16 -3.38 -34.69 -5.60
CA VAL A 16 -2.46 -33.67 -5.09
C VAL A 16 -2.02 -34.05 -3.67
N PRO A 17 -0.70 -34.11 -3.37
CA PRO A 17 -0.21 -34.39 -2.03
C PRO A 17 -0.85 -33.49 -0.97
N TYR A 18 -1.10 -34.01 0.23
CA TYR A 18 -1.72 -33.26 1.33
C TYR A 18 -0.95 -31.98 1.66
N GLU A 19 0.38 -32.05 1.71
CA GLU A 19 1.26 -30.91 2.00
C GLU A 19 1.08 -29.77 0.99
N ILE A 20 0.97 -30.09 -0.30
CA ILE A 20 0.74 -29.12 -1.36
C ILE A 20 -0.64 -28.47 -1.21
N ARG A 21 -1.68 -29.25 -0.87
CA ARG A 21 -3.02 -28.70 -0.59
C ARG A 21 -2.98 -27.70 0.58
N THR A 22 -2.33 -28.05 1.69
CA THR A 22 -2.19 -27.15 2.84
C THR A 22 -1.43 -25.86 2.47
N ARG A 23 -0.37 -25.96 1.66
CA ARG A 23 0.41 -24.80 1.21
C ARG A 23 -0.43 -23.88 0.32
N ILE A 24 -1.23 -24.44 -0.59
CA ILE A 24 -2.20 -23.69 -1.43
C ILE A 24 -3.20 -22.92 -0.55
N GLU A 25 -3.80 -23.58 0.43
CA GLU A 25 -4.81 -22.95 1.30
C GLU A 25 -4.20 -21.83 2.16
N ARG A 26 -3.00 -22.04 2.72
CA ARG A 26 -2.26 -20.97 3.43
C ARG A 26 -1.99 -19.77 2.53
N LEU A 27 -1.57 -20.00 1.28
CA LEU A 27 -1.30 -18.92 0.34
C LEU A 27 -2.58 -18.14 -0.02
N LYS A 28 -3.70 -18.82 -0.26
CA LYS A 28 -5.01 -18.18 -0.48
C LYS A 28 -5.42 -17.31 0.71
N MET A 29 -5.28 -17.85 1.92
CA MET A 29 -5.58 -17.12 3.16
C MET A 29 -4.74 -15.84 3.27
N LYS A 30 -3.41 -15.94 3.05
CA LYS A 30 -2.52 -14.76 3.10
C LYS A 30 -2.88 -13.71 2.04
N ARG A 31 -3.19 -14.13 0.81
CA ARG A 31 -3.68 -13.21 -0.24
C ARG A 31 -4.95 -12.48 0.18
N ASN A 32 -5.89 -13.18 0.81
CA ASN A 32 -7.12 -12.57 1.32
C ASN A 32 -6.81 -11.57 2.45
N GLN A 33 -5.92 -11.92 3.37
CA GLN A 33 -5.49 -11.02 4.45
C GLN A 33 -4.82 -9.75 3.90
N LEU A 34 -3.97 -9.86 2.88
CA LEU A 34 -3.36 -8.69 2.25
C LEU A 34 -4.40 -7.78 1.59
N ARG A 35 -5.44 -8.37 0.96
CA ARG A 35 -6.57 -7.62 0.40
C ARG A 35 -7.29 -6.81 1.47
N GLN A 36 -7.71 -7.46 2.54
CA GLN A 36 -8.39 -6.80 3.65
C GLN A 36 -7.54 -5.67 4.25
N ARG A 37 -6.22 -5.86 4.37
CA ARG A 37 -5.29 -4.81 4.83
C ARG A 37 -5.22 -3.61 3.89
N ILE A 38 -5.24 -3.83 2.57
CA ILE A 38 -5.26 -2.76 1.57
C ILE A 38 -6.58 -1.99 1.64
N ASP A 39 -7.70 -2.70 1.74
CA ASP A 39 -9.03 -2.09 1.84
C ASP A 39 -9.13 -1.23 3.11
N LEU A 40 -8.72 -1.76 4.26
CA LEU A 40 -8.67 -1.01 5.53
C LEU A 40 -7.73 0.20 5.47
N LEU A 41 -6.58 0.08 4.80
CA LEU A 41 -5.68 1.22 4.61
C LEU A 41 -6.33 2.30 3.75
N ASN A 42 -7.07 1.90 2.71
CA ASN A 42 -7.80 2.83 1.86
C ASN A 42 -8.90 3.55 2.63
N GLU A 43 -9.72 2.82 3.40
CA GLU A 43 -10.79 3.38 4.23
C GLU A 43 -10.26 4.41 5.23
N ARG A 44 -9.19 4.06 5.96
CA ARG A 44 -8.55 4.97 6.91
C ARG A 44 -8.04 6.24 6.24
N GLN A 45 -7.46 6.11 5.05
CA GLN A 45 -6.94 7.26 4.33
C GLN A 45 -8.05 8.15 3.77
N THR A 46 -9.17 7.57 3.31
CA THR A 46 -10.36 8.31 2.92
C THR A 46 -10.85 9.17 4.09
N ALA A 47 -11.04 8.57 5.26
CA ALA A 47 -11.51 9.29 6.45
C ALA A 47 -10.59 10.45 6.86
N VAL A 48 -9.26 10.25 6.78
CA VAL A 48 -8.28 11.32 7.06
C VAL A 48 -8.41 12.47 6.06
N ILE A 49 -8.59 12.17 4.78
CA ILE A 49 -8.71 13.19 3.73
C ILE A 49 -10.04 13.93 3.84
N GLU A 50 -11.13 13.23 4.13
CA GLU A 50 -12.44 13.85 4.36
C GLU A 50 -12.40 14.82 5.54
N ALA A 51 -11.82 14.40 6.67
CA ALA A 51 -11.66 15.27 7.85
C ALA A 51 -10.83 16.52 7.52
N TYR A 52 -9.71 16.36 6.84
CA TYR A 52 -8.85 17.47 6.45
C TYR A 52 -9.51 18.40 5.42
N THR A 53 -10.25 17.84 4.46
CA THR A 53 -10.98 18.64 3.47
C THR A 53 -12.08 19.46 4.13
N ALA A 54 -12.77 18.89 5.13
CA ALA A 54 -13.75 19.61 5.92
C ALA A 54 -13.10 20.77 6.71
N GLU A 55 -11.93 20.55 7.30
CA GLU A 55 -11.15 21.58 8.00
C GLU A 55 -10.77 22.73 7.06
N LEU A 56 -10.16 22.43 5.92
CA LEU A 56 -9.82 23.44 4.90
C LEU A 56 -11.04 24.24 4.42
N SER A 57 -12.18 23.57 4.29
CA SER A 57 -13.42 24.22 3.84
C SER A 57 -13.91 25.28 4.83
N LEU A 58 -13.63 25.12 6.14
CA LEU A 58 -13.94 26.14 7.15
C LEU A 58 -13.08 27.40 6.99
N GLU A 59 -11.89 27.25 6.43
CA GLU A 59 -10.94 28.33 6.15
C GLU A 59 -11.12 28.94 4.75
N GLY A 60 -12.08 28.44 3.96
CA GLY A 60 -12.31 28.87 2.59
C GLY A 60 -11.29 28.31 1.59
N GLU A 61 -10.48 27.34 2.01
CA GLU A 61 -9.51 26.66 1.17
C GLU A 61 -10.10 25.38 0.55
N THR A 62 -9.46 24.89 -0.52
CA THR A 62 -9.85 23.62 -1.17
C THR A 62 -8.66 22.69 -1.24
N PHE A 63 -8.93 21.40 -1.02
CA PHE A 63 -7.89 20.39 -1.16
C PHE A 63 -7.56 20.17 -2.64
N PRO A 64 -6.31 20.40 -3.08
CA PRO A 64 -5.98 20.48 -4.51
C PRO A 64 -5.98 19.13 -5.24
N HIS A 65 -6.15 18.00 -4.54
CA HIS A 65 -5.92 16.68 -5.11
C HIS A 65 -7.00 15.67 -4.75
N ALA A 66 -7.67 15.10 -5.76
CA ALA A 66 -8.59 13.99 -5.54
C ALA A 66 -7.84 12.78 -4.93
N TYR A 67 -8.39 12.23 -3.85
CA TYR A 67 -7.88 10.99 -3.28
C TYR A 67 -8.01 9.84 -4.28
N THR A 68 -6.91 9.15 -4.55
CA THR A 68 -6.93 7.91 -5.32
C THR A 68 -6.66 6.72 -4.39
N PRO A 69 -7.62 5.81 -4.20
CA PRO A 69 -7.42 4.57 -3.47
C PRO A 69 -6.33 3.70 -4.11
N LEU A 70 -5.60 2.97 -3.27
CA LEU A 70 -4.67 1.95 -3.75
C LEU A 70 -5.47 0.84 -4.43
N LYS A 71 -5.12 0.52 -5.67
CA LYS A 71 -5.68 -0.63 -6.37
C LYS A 71 -4.87 -1.86 -6.02
N MET A 72 -5.56 -2.95 -5.69
CA MET A 72 -4.93 -4.26 -5.58
C MET A 72 -4.32 -4.64 -6.94
N PRO A 73 -3.02 -4.92 -7.03
CA PRO A 73 -2.44 -5.45 -8.25
C PRO A 73 -3.05 -6.83 -8.57
N PRO A 74 -3.16 -7.18 -9.86
CA PRO A 74 -3.73 -8.46 -10.27
C PRO A 74 -2.88 -9.61 -9.72
N TRP A 75 -3.54 -10.57 -9.08
CA TRP A 75 -2.94 -11.83 -8.66
C TRP A 75 -2.92 -12.81 -9.82
N THR A 76 -1.97 -13.74 -9.82
CA THR A 76 -2.12 -14.98 -10.57
C THR A 76 -3.43 -15.68 -10.14
N PRO A 77 -4.44 -15.83 -11.02
CA PRO A 77 -5.83 -16.11 -10.61
C PRO A 77 -6.03 -17.42 -9.85
N GLN A 78 -5.26 -18.46 -10.19
CA GLN A 78 -5.36 -19.78 -9.57
C GLN A 78 -4.00 -20.24 -9.06
N VAL A 79 -3.98 -20.68 -7.80
CA VAL A 79 -2.83 -21.35 -7.20
C VAL A 79 -2.96 -22.84 -7.48
N THR A 80 -2.02 -23.36 -8.25
CA THR A 80 -1.91 -24.77 -8.62
C THR A 80 -0.61 -25.35 -8.08
N PRO A 81 -0.48 -26.68 -7.97
CA PRO A 81 0.79 -27.31 -7.59
C PRO A 81 1.97 -26.85 -8.46
N ALA A 82 1.74 -26.59 -9.74
CA ALA A 82 2.78 -26.21 -10.70
C ALA A 82 3.27 -24.76 -10.56
N ASN A 83 2.47 -23.85 -9.99
CA ASN A 83 2.80 -22.42 -9.90
C ASN A 83 2.90 -21.89 -8.46
N ILE A 84 2.84 -22.77 -7.46
CA ILE A 84 2.76 -22.36 -6.05
C ILE A 84 3.96 -21.52 -5.60
N GLU A 85 5.17 -21.87 -6.02
CA GLU A 85 6.39 -21.12 -5.67
C GLU A 85 6.41 -19.73 -6.30
N HIS A 86 5.91 -19.60 -7.53
CA HIS A 86 5.77 -18.29 -8.18
C HIS A 86 4.76 -17.42 -7.42
N CYS A 87 3.61 -18.00 -7.07
CA CYS A 87 2.57 -17.29 -6.32
C CYS A 87 3.03 -16.84 -4.92
N GLU A 88 3.92 -17.60 -4.28
CA GLU A 88 4.53 -17.21 -3.00
C GLU A 88 5.50 -16.04 -3.15
N ARG A 89 6.35 -16.05 -4.18
CA ARG A 89 7.23 -14.91 -4.49
C ARG A 89 6.43 -13.66 -4.85
N GLU A 90 5.36 -13.82 -5.62
CA GLU A 90 4.41 -12.74 -5.93
C GLU A 90 3.82 -12.14 -4.64
N LEU A 91 3.35 -12.99 -3.71
CA LEU A 91 2.83 -12.52 -2.42
C LEU A 91 3.90 -11.73 -1.63
N VAL A 92 5.13 -12.22 -1.53
CA VAL A 92 6.22 -11.51 -0.82
C VAL A 92 6.50 -10.14 -1.45
N ALA A 93 6.55 -10.07 -2.78
CA ALA A 93 6.76 -8.80 -3.48
C ALA A 93 5.63 -7.80 -3.20
N LEU A 94 4.38 -8.27 -3.16
CA LEU A 94 3.20 -7.46 -2.90
C LEU A 94 3.09 -7.03 -1.44
N GLU A 95 3.48 -7.88 -0.49
CA GLU A 95 3.60 -7.48 0.92
C GLU A 95 4.65 -6.37 1.09
N GLY A 96 5.80 -6.50 0.43
CA GLY A 96 6.83 -5.45 0.42
C GLY A 96 6.33 -4.15 -0.23
N GLN A 97 5.53 -4.23 -1.28
CA GLN A 97 4.89 -3.06 -1.90
C GLN A 97 3.86 -2.41 -0.97
N PHE A 98 3.06 -3.21 -0.30
CA PHE A 98 2.10 -2.72 0.69
C PHE A 98 2.77 -1.95 1.82
N GLU A 99 3.88 -2.47 2.39
CA GLU A 99 4.56 -1.74 3.46
C GLU A 99 5.10 -0.39 2.98
N ARG A 100 5.64 -0.31 1.75
CA ARG A 100 6.02 0.98 1.15
C ARG A 100 4.83 1.94 1.02
N TRP A 101 3.67 1.44 0.59
CA TRP A 101 2.46 2.26 0.52
C TRP A 101 2.00 2.72 1.90
N ARG A 102 1.97 1.81 2.88
CA ARG A 102 1.59 2.11 4.26
C ARG A 102 2.48 3.20 4.85
N THR A 103 3.80 3.06 4.79
CA THR A 103 4.75 4.07 5.28
C THR A 103 4.53 5.42 4.60
N ARG A 104 4.30 5.43 3.28
CA ARG A 104 3.99 6.66 2.54
C ARG A 104 2.69 7.33 2.99
N ARG A 105 1.64 6.55 3.28
CA ARG A 105 0.36 7.08 3.78
C ARG A 105 0.50 7.66 5.18
N ILE A 106 1.28 7.01 6.06
CA ILE A 106 1.60 7.54 7.40
C ILE A 106 2.29 8.90 7.27
N TYR A 107 3.34 9.00 6.45
CA TYR A 107 4.03 10.27 6.22
C TYR A 107 3.07 11.36 5.71
N PHE A 108 2.21 11.03 4.74
CA PHE A 108 1.25 11.98 4.19
C PHE A 108 0.26 12.47 5.24
N LYS A 109 -0.20 11.58 6.14
CA LYS A 109 -1.02 11.97 7.27
C LYS A 109 -0.28 12.94 8.20
N MET A 110 0.97 12.63 8.56
CA MET A 110 1.77 13.51 9.43
C MET A 110 1.99 14.90 8.79
N MET A 111 2.19 14.96 7.48
CA MET A 111 2.26 16.22 6.73
C MET A 111 0.98 17.05 6.88
N MET A 112 -0.18 16.42 6.69
CA MET A 112 -1.47 17.11 6.81
C MET A 112 -1.69 17.62 8.24
N GLU A 113 -1.34 16.83 9.25
CA GLU A 113 -1.43 17.24 10.65
C GLU A 113 -0.47 18.39 10.97
N ALA A 114 0.71 18.43 10.37
CA ALA A 114 1.68 19.52 10.55
C ALA A 114 1.26 20.83 9.87
N THR A 115 0.44 20.76 8.82
CA THR A 115 -0.06 21.95 8.12
C THR A 115 -1.27 22.61 8.78
N THR A 116 -2.14 21.85 9.47
CA THR A 116 -3.33 22.41 10.14
C THR A 116 -3.25 22.43 11.66
N GLY A 117 -2.22 21.84 12.25
CA GLY A 117 -2.12 21.68 13.70
C GLY A 117 -1.78 22.96 14.48
N LYS A 118 -2.20 22.99 15.75
CA LYS A 118 -1.86 24.07 16.71
C LYS A 118 -0.38 24.11 17.12
N TYR A 119 0.37 23.04 16.85
CA TYR A 119 1.77 22.84 17.26
C TYR A 119 2.68 22.63 16.04
N ILE A 120 2.57 23.56 15.08
CA ILE A 120 3.19 23.48 13.74
C ILE A 120 4.67 23.08 13.84
N GLU A 121 5.46 23.75 14.67
CA GLU A 121 6.91 23.51 14.74
C GLU A 121 7.27 22.06 15.13
N GLN A 122 6.67 21.53 16.20
CA GLN A 122 6.95 20.18 16.67
C GLN A 122 6.51 19.12 15.65
N GLN A 123 5.36 19.32 15.01
CA GLN A 123 4.85 18.36 14.03
C GLN A 123 5.75 18.29 12.79
N TYR A 124 6.32 19.40 12.34
CA TYR A 124 7.32 19.38 11.27
C TYR A 124 8.60 18.63 11.65
N TRP A 125 9.07 18.76 12.90
CA TRP A 125 10.18 17.96 13.40
C TRP A 125 9.86 16.46 13.38
N ASP A 126 8.66 16.07 13.81
CA ASP A 126 8.22 14.67 13.81
C ASP A 126 8.19 14.08 12.38
N VAL A 127 7.69 14.86 11.41
CA VAL A 127 7.70 14.50 9.98
C VAL A 127 9.14 14.31 9.48
N TYR A 128 10.04 15.22 9.83
CA TYR A 128 11.44 15.13 9.46
C TYR A 128 12.12 13.88 10.04
N TYR A 129 11.94 13.62 11.34
CA TYR A 129 12.52 12.44 11.98
C TYR A 129 11.97 11.15 11.39
N PHE A 130 10.68 11.13 11.02
CA PHE A 130 10.10 10.02 10.28
C PHE A 130 10.79 9.82 8.92
N ALA A 131 10.93 10.88 8.11
CA ALA A 131 11.58 10.81 6.81
C ALA A 131 13.04 10.34 6.91
N LYS A 132 13.77 10.82 7.93
CA LYS A 132 15.15 10.41 8.21
C LYS A 132 15.24 8.94 8.61
N LYS A 133 14.39 8.47 9.52
CA LYS A 133 14.32 7.06 9.96
C LYS A 133 14.05 6.12 8.79
N GLU A 134 13.14 6.50 7.89
CA GLU A 134 12.82 5.72 6.69
C GLU A 134 13.87 5.85 5.58
N GLY A 135 14.94 6.64 5.80
CA GLY A 135 16.06 6.82 4.88
C GLY A 135 15.72 7.67 3.66
N TRP A 136 14.67 8.49 3.72
CA TRP A 136 14.20 9.32 2.61
C TRP A 136 14.97 10.64 2.53
N TYR A 137 15.51 11.10 3.65
CA TYR A 137 16.45 12.21 3.72
C TYR A 137 17.78 11.73 4.26
N LYS A 138 18.87 12.13 3.60
CA LYS A 138 20.26 11.79 3.98
C LYS A 138 21.20 13.01 3.96
N GLY A 139 20.64 14.21 3.87
CA GLY A 139 21.40 15.46 3.83
C GLY A 139 21.85 15.93 5.21
N LYS A 140 22.23 17.21 5.30
CA LYS A 140 22.69 17.85 6.55
C LYS A 140 21.54 17.95 7.56
N GLU A 141 21.86 17.80 8.85
CA GLU A 141 20.89 18.09 9.92
C GLU A 141 20.38 19.53 9.83
N PRO A 142 19.06 19.77 9.92
CA PRO A 142 18.50 21.10 9.99
C PRO A 142 18.86 21.75 11.33
N GLU A 143 19.15 23.05 11.31
CA GLU A 143 19.44 23.83 12.52
C GLU A 143 18.21 24.63 12.97
N THR A 144 17.25 24.84 12.07
CA THR A 144 16.04 25.65 12.32
C THR A 144 14.78 24.95 11.84
N VAL A 145 13.63 25.32 12.40
CA VAL A 145 12.31 24.87 11.91
C VAL A 145 12.12 25.22 10.43
N LYS A 146 12.64 26.37 9.98
CA LYS A 146 12.58 26.77 8.57
C LYS A 146 13.34 25.80 7.65
N ASP A 147 14.49 25.28 8.11
CA ASP A 147 15.23 24.25 7.38
C ASP A 147 14.46 22.93 7.34
N VAL A 148 13.81 22.55 8.45
CA VAL A 148 12.95 21.36 8.54
C VAL A 148 11.82 21.43 7.53
N ILE A 149 11.05 22.52 7.49
CA ILE A 149 9.95 22.72 6.55
C ILE A 149 10.45 22.56 5.11
N ARG A 150 11.56 23.25 4.76
CA ARG A 150 12.15 23.14 3.41
C ARG A 150 12.53 21.70 3.05
N ILE A 151 13.19 20.97 3.96
CA ILE A 151 13.58 19.58 3.74
C ILE A 151 12.35 18.67 3.56
N VAL A 152 11.35 18.87 4.41
CA VAL A 152 10.10 18.10 4.38
C VAL A 152 9.35 18.31 3.06
N ASP A 153 9.31 19.55 2.57
CA ASP A 153 8.75 19.90 1.26
C ASP A 153 9.52 19.26 0.10
N GLU A 154 10.86 19.29 0.16
CA GLU A 154 11.74 18.63 -0.83
C GLU A 154 11.48 17.12 -0.89
N VAL A 155 11.47 16.45 0.27
CA VAL A 155 11.17 15.01 0.37
C VAL A 155 9.78 14.72 -0.18
N ASN A 156 8.77 15.51 0.19
CA ASN A 156 7.41 15.35 -0.33
C ASN A 156 7.36 15.51 -1.86
N HIS A 157 8.06 16.50 -2.40
CA HIS A 157 8.16 16.75 -3.84
C HIS A 157 8.78 15.56 -4.59
N GLU A 158 9.97 15.10 -4.17
CA GLU A 158 10.62 13.94 -4.78
C GLU A 158 9.75 12.68 -4.77
N ARG A 159 9.07 12.45 -3.64
CA ARG A 159 8.22 11.27 -3.47
C ARG A 159 6.98 11.32 -4.37
N ARG A 160 6.47 12.50 -4.69
CA ARG A 160 5.37 12.67 -5.65
C ARG A 160 5.79 12.29 -7.06
N LEU A 161 7.02 12.62 -7.47
CA LEU A 161 7.55 12.32 -8.81
C LEU A 161 7.83 10.83 -9.04
N LYS A 162 8.20 10.08 -7.99
CA LYS A 162 8.49 8.64 -8.07
C LYS A 162 7.23 7.75 -8.02
N ARG A 163 6.07 8.24 -8.49
CA ARG A 163 4.80 7.49 -8.60
C ARG A 163 4.73 6.74 -9.92
#